data_AF-A1E501-F1
#
_entry.id   AF-A1E501-F1
#
_cell.length_a   1.000
_cell.length_b   1.000
_cell.length_c   1.000
_cell.angle_alpha   90.00
_cell.angle_beta   90.00
_cell.angle_gamma   90.00
#
_symmetry.space_group_name_H-M   'P 1'
#
loop_
_entity.id
_entity.type
_entity.pdbx_description
1 polymer ?
#
loop_
_entity_poly.entity_id
_entity_poly.type
_entity_poly.pdbx_seq_one_letter_code
_entity_poly.pdbx_strand_id
1 'polypeptide(L)' 'VPLQSLAANIDYTFQIAKTIYGILGIKIWIFQKL' A
#
# COMPACT_ATOMS: atom_id res chain seq x y z
N VAL A 1 1.43 -10.08 0.03
CA VAL A 1 2.41 -9.53 -0.94
C VAL A 1 3.79 -10.10 -0.60
N PRO A 2 4.51 -10.74 -1.53
CA PRO A 2 5.86 -11.27 -1.28
C PRO A 2 6.88 -10.12 -1.20
N LEU A 3 6.92 -9.43 -0.05
CA LEU A 3 7.73 -8.21 0.16
C LEU A 3 9.25 -8.45 0.19
N GLN A 4 9.68 -9.69 0.42
CA GLN A 4 11.10 -10.07 0.44
C GLN A 4 11.64 -10.46 -0.94
N SER A 5 10.76 -10.55 -1.96
CA SER A 5 11.16 -10.94 -3.31
C SER A 5 11.36 -9.69 -4.18
N LEU A 6 12.60 -9.43 -4.61
CA LEU A 6 12.90 -8.32 -5.53
C LEU A 6 12.25 -8.49 -6.91
N ALA A 7 11.99 -9.74 -7.33
CA ALA A 7 11.37 -10.04 -8.61
C ALA A 7 9.83 -9.92 -8.60
N ALA A 8 9.23 -9.63 -7.44
CA ALA A 8 7.79 -9.48 -7.34
C ALA A 8 7.35 -8.11 -7.88
N ASN A 9 6.43 -8.09 -8.85
CA ASN A 9 5.80 -6.87 -9.30
C ASN A 9 4.80 -6.38 -8.23
N ILE A 10 5.18 -5.34 -7.51
CA ILE A 10 4.41 -4.80 -6.37
C ILE A 10 4.26 -3.29 -6.54
N ASP A 11 3.03 -2.83 -6.63
CA ASP A 11 2.72 -1.40 -6.51
C ASP A 11 2.45 -1.05 -5.05
N TYR A 12 3.07 0.03 -4.60
CA TYR A 12 2.84 0.60 -3.28
C TYR A 12 2.26 2.00 -3.42
N THR A 13 1.26 2.31 -2.60
CA THR A 13 0.78 3.68 -2.44
C THR A 13 0.44 3.99 -0.99
N PHE A 14 0.61 5.26 -0.63
CA PHE A 14 0.27 5.80 0.67
C PHE A 14 -0.67 6.97 0.50
N GLN A 15 -1.80 6.94 1.20
CA GLN A 15 -2.81 7.98 1.16
C GLN A 15 -3.26 8.35 2.56
N ILE A 16 -3.81 9.55 2.68
CA ILE A 16 -4.29 10.10 3.95
C ILE A 16 -5.79 10.36 3.87
N ALA A 17 -6.54 9.86 4.84
CA ALA A 17 -7.94 10.20 5.05
C ALA A 17 -8.06 11.21 6.20
N LYS A 18 -8.66 12.38 5.93
CA LYS A 18 -9.00 13.37 6.94
C LYS A 18 -10.41 13.07 7.44
N THR A 19 -10.55 12.78 8.73
CA THR A 19 -11.81 12.47 9.40
C THR A 19 -12.11 13.52 10.47
N ILE A 20 -13.34 13.56 10.97
CA ILE A 20 -13.72 14.45 12.09
C ILE A 20 -12.95 14.14 13.39
N TYR A 21 -12.38 12.93 13.49
CA TYR A 21 -11.58 12.48 14.64
C TYR A 21 -10.07 12.62 14.41
N GLY A 22 -9.64 13.19 13.28
CA GLY A 22 -8.23 13.38 12.94
C GLY A 22 -7.81 12.70 11.64
N ILE A 23 -6.52 12.42 11.53
CA ILE A 23 -5.87 11.94 10.30
C ILE A 23 -5.63 10.43 10.37
N LEU A 24 -6.12 9.68 9.38
CA LEU A 24 -5.86 8.26 9.21
C LEU A 24 -4.92 8.04 8.02
N GLY A 25 -3.73 7.47 8.27
CA GLY A 25 -2.81 7.06 7.22
C GLY A 25 -3.14 5.67 6.69
N ILE A 26 -3.23 5.52 5.37
CA ILE A 26 -3.60 4.27 4.69
C ILE A 26 -2.43 3.85 3.81
N LYS A 27 -1.95 2.63 4.01
CA LYS A 27 -0.90 2.00 3.20
C LYS A 27 -1.49 0.84 2.41
N ILE A 28 -1.22 0.80 1.12
CA ILE A 28 -1.75 -0.22 0.21
C ILE A 28 -0.58 -0.81 -0.57
N TRP A 29 -0.57 -2.15 -0.66
CA TRP A 29 0.33 -2.90 -1.52
C TRP A 29 -0.50 -3.78 -2.45
N ILE A 30 -0.29 -3.64 -3.76
CA ILE A 30 -0.92 -4.45 -4.79
C ILE A 30 0.16 -5.35 -5.38
N PHE A 31 -0.01 -6.67 -5.24
CA PHE A 31 0.85 -7.62 -5.91
C PHE A 31 0.23 -8.00 -7.25
N GLN A 32 0.90 -7.64 -8.35
CA GLN A 32 0.48 -8.04 -9.69
C GLN A 32 1.20 -9.36 -10.04
N LYS A 33 0.41 -10.40 -10.32
CA LYS A 33 0.91 -11.66 -10.85
C LYS A 33 0.56 -11.71 -12.34
N LEU A 34 1.57 -11.90 -13.19
CA LEU A 34 1.38 -12.21 -14.61
C LEU A 34 0.60 -13.52 -14.79
#